data_AF-A0A655AW50-F1
#
_entry.id   AF-A0A655AW50-F1
#
_cell.length_a   1.000
_cell.length_b   1.000
_cell.length_c   1.000
_cell.angle_alpha   90.00
_cell.angle_beta   90.00
_cell.angle_gamma   90.00
#
_symmetry.space_group_name_H-M   'P 1'
#
loop_
_entity.id
_entity.type
_entity.pdbx_description
1 polymer ?
#
loop_
_entity_poly.entity_id
_entity_poly.type
_entity_poly.pdbx_seq_one_letter_code
_entity_poly.pdbx_strand_id
1 'polypeptide(L)'
;MNRLGGQHGSIPISGTSYAAPVVSGLAALIRARFPTLTARQVMQRIESTAHHPPAGWDPLVGNGTVDALAAVSSDSIPQAGTATSDPAPVAVPVPRRSTPGPSDRRALHTAFAGAAICLLALMATLATASRRLRPGRNGIAGD
;
A
#
# COMPACT_ATOMS: atom_id res chain seq x y z
N MET A 1 0.60 15.51 0.99
CA MET A 1 -0.38 15.54 2.09
C MET A 1 -1.78 15.77 1.53
N ASN A 2 -2.67 14.77 1.60
CA ASN A 2 -4.10 15.00 1.32
C ASN A 2 -4.73 15.69 2.54
N ARG A 3 -5.16 16.95 2.36
CA ARG A 3 -5.94 17.71 3.34
C ARG A 3 -7.14 18.29 2.59
N LEU A 4 -8.34 17.90 2.99
CA LEU A 4 -9.57 18.54 2.51
C LEU A 4 -9.77 19.79 3.36
N GLY A 5 -9.64 20.96 2.74
CA GLY A 5 -9.73 22.24 3.42
C GLY A 5 -11.13 22.49 3.98
N GLY A 6 -11.20 22.76 5.28
CA GLY A 6 -12.35 23.31 5.97
C GLY A 6 -11.85 24.18 7.12
N GLN A 7 -12.53 25.28 7.42
CA GLN A 7 -12.06 26.40 8.26
C GLN A 7 -11.90 26.09 9.78
N HIS A 8 -11.66 24.83 10.16
CA HIS A 8 -11.48 24.36 11.55
C HIS A 8 -10.32 23.36 11.71
N GLY A 9 -9.16 23.67 11.14
CA GLY A 9 -7.96 22.85 11.29
C GLY A 9 -7.96 21.59 10.42
N SER A 10 -6.76 21.05 10.16
CA SER A 10 -6.57 19.82 9.39
C SER A 10 -7.04 18.62 10.21
N ILE A 11 -8.15 17.99 9.83
CA ILE A 11 -8.56 16.71 10.41
C ILE A 11 -7.53 15.63 10.01
N PRO A 12 -6.97 14.86 10.97
CA PRO A 12 -6.04 13.78 10.65
C PRO A 12 -6.79 12.62 9.98
N ILE A 13 -6.29 12.20 8.82
CA ILE A 13 -6.76 10.99 8.15
C ILE A 13 -6.28 9.79 8.96
N SER A 14 -7.20 8.96 9.46
CA SER A 14 -6.90 7.81 10.33
C SER A 14 -7.77 6.60 9.96
N GLY A 15 -7.22 5.38 10.06
CA GLY A 15 -7.94 4.13 9.82
C GLY A 15 -7.00 2.95 9.55
N THR A 16 -7.42 1.72 9.91
CA THR A 16 -6.64 0.49 9.69
C THR A 16 -6.41 0.19 8.20
N SER A 17 -7.29 0.69 7.32
CA SER A 17 -7.15 0.62 5.87
C SER A 17 -5.85 1.25 5.36
N TYR A 18 -5.23 2.17 6.11
CA TYR A 18 -3.93 2.75 5.76
C TYR A 18 -2.75 1.86 6.15
N ALA A 19 -2.93 0.94 7.10
CA ALA A 19 -1.87 -0.02 7.47
C ALA A 19 -1.67 -1.07 6.36
N ALA A 20 -2.75 -1.55 5.76
CA ALA A 20 -2.70 -2.57 4.70
C ALA A 20 -1.77 -2.21 3.51
N PRO A 21 -1.89 -1.04 2.85
CA PRO A 21 -0.99 -0.68 1.75
C PRO A 21 0.45 -0.47 2.20
N VAL A 22 0.69 -0.06 3.46
CA VAL A 22 2.05 0.07 4.01
C VAL A 22 2.71 -1.30 4.13
N VAL A 23 2.01 -2.28 4.70
CA VAL A 23 2.53 -3.65 4.84
C VAL A 23 2.68 -4.34 3.47
N SER A 24 1.76 -4.09 2.53
CA SER A 24 1.89 -4.58 1.14
C SER A 24 3.12 -4.01 0.43
N GLY A 25 3.42 -2.72 0.63
CA GLY A 25 4.65 -2.09 0.12
C GLY A 25 5.91 -2.73 0.72
N LEU A 26 5.90 -3.00 2.03
CA LEU A 26 6.99 -3.72 2.69
C LEU A 26 7.20 -5.13 2.12
N ALA A 27 6.11 -5.89 1.93
CA ALA A 27 6.18 -7.22 1.33
C ALA A 27 6.77 -7.18 -0.09
N ALA A 28 6.44 -6.15 -0.88
CA ALA A 28 7.02 -5.93 -2.20
C ALA A 28 8.54 -5.64 -2.13
N LEU A 29 8.99 -4.83 -1.17
CA LEU A 29 10.42 -4.55 -0.96
C LEU A 29 11.19 -5.82 -0.55
N ILE A 30 10.62 -6.62 0.36
CA ILE A 30 11.21 -7.90 0.76
C ILE A 30 11.31 -8.83 -0.45
N ARG A 31 10.28 -8.90 -1.29
CA ARG A 31 10.31 -9.70 -2.53
C ARG A 31 11.32 -9.20 -3.55
N ALA A 32 11.52 -7.90 -3.66
CA ALA A 32 12.53 -7.32 -4.54
C ALA A 32 13.95 -7.66 -4.07
N ARG A 33 14.19 -7.69 -2.75
CA ARG A 33 15.48 -8.04 -2.16
C ARG A 33 15.74 -9.55 -2.13
N PHE A 34 14.71 -10.34 -1.82
CA PHE A 34 14.77 -11.79 -1.65
C PHE A 34 13.75 -12.48 -2.58
N PRO A 35 14.03 -12.56 -3.90
CA PRO A 35 13.06 -13.04 -4.89
C PRO A 35 12.71 -14.52 -4.72
N THR A 36 13.60 -15.31 -4.12
CA THR A 36 13.44 -16.76 -3.91
C THR A 36 12.56 -17.13 -2.72
N LEU A 37 12.21 -16.18 -1.84
CA LEU A 37 11.33 -16.47 -0.69
C LEU A 37 9.95 -16.90 -1.18
N THR A 38 9.24 -17.70 -0.41
CA THR A 38 7.81 -17.98 -0.61
C THR A 38 6.96 -16.90 0.06
N ALA A 39 5.67 -16.80 -0.30
CA ALA A 39 4.78 -15.85 0.36
C ALA A 39 4.71 -16.08 1.88
N ARG A 40 4.72 -17.35 2.31
CA ARG A 40 4.78 -17.72 3.72
C ARG A 40 6.05 -17.24 4.41
N GLN A 41 7.20 -17.38 3.77
CA GLN A 41 8.47 -16.89 4.32
C GLN A 41 8.52 -15.36 4.38
N VAL A 42 7.89 -14.66 3.42
CA VAL A 42 7.76 -13.19 3.48
C VAL A 42 6.88 -12.78 4.67
N MET A 43 5.72 -13.42 4.87
CA MET A 43 4.87 -13.15 6.03
C MET A 43 5.61 -13.40 7.35
N GLN A 44 6.25 -14.56 7.46
CA GLN A 44 6.99 -14.94 8.67
C GLN A 44 8.15 -13.99 8.96
N ARG A 45 8.85 -13.52 7.92
CA ARG A 45 9.88 -12.49 8.07
C ARG A 45 9.28 -11.20 8.64
N ILE A 46 8.20 -10.68 8.05
CA ILE A 46 7.53 -9.46 8.53
C ILE A 46 7.11 -9.60 10.00
N GLU A 47 6.49 -10.72 10.35
CA GLU A 47 6.03 -11.01 11.72
C GLU A 47 7.19 -11.10 12.70
N SER A 48 8.23 -11.89 12.37
CA SER A 48 9.38 -12.11 13.27
C SER A 48 10.22 -10.85 13.54
N THR A 49 10.24 -9.91 12.61
CA THR A 49 10.98 -8.65 12.76
C THR A 49 10.13 -7.53 13.33
N ALA A 50 8.85 -7.78 13.62
CA ALA A 50 7.99 -6.78 14.24
C ALA A 50 8.44 -6.46 15.67
N HIS A 51 8.03 -5.29 16.15
CA HIS A 51 8.17 -4.93 17.55
C HIS A 51 7.07 -5.63 18.35
N HIS A 52 7.41 -6.78 18.93
CA HIS A 52 6.45 -7.65 19.60
C HIS A 52 5.93 -7.02 20.90
N PRO A 53 4.65 -7.25 21.24
CA PRO A 53 4.13 -6.92 22.56
C PRO A 53 4.83 -7.76 23.64
N PRO A 54 4.75 -7.38 24.92
CA PRO A 54 5.42 -8.11 26.01
C PRO A 54 5.02 -9.59 26.10
N ALA A 55 3.77 -9.91 25.75
CA ALA A 55 3.25 -11.28 25.73
C ALA A 55 3.62 -12.06 24.44
N GLY A 56 4.41 -11.47 23.54
CA GLY A 56 4.75 -12.01 22.22
C GLY A 56 3.63 -11.84 21.19
N TRP A 57 2.36 -11.92 21.61
CA TRP A 57 1.21 -11.70 20.75
C TRP A 57 0.09 -10.96 21.48
N ASP A 58 -0.62 -10.09 20.79
CA ASP A 58 -1.74 -9.31 21.33
C ASP A 58 -2.93 -9.30 20.35
N PRO A 59 -4.19 -9.41 20.82
CA PRO A 59 -5.37 -9.43 19.93
C PRO A 59 -5.59 -8.17 19.07
N LEU A 60 -5.06 -7.01 19.50
CA LEU A 60 -5.22 -5.73 18.79
C LEU A 60 -4.14 -5.50 17.73
N VAL A 61 -2.91 -5.98 17.98
CA VAL A 61 -1.75 -5.71 17.11
C VAL A 61 -1.04 -6.96 16.57
N GLY A 62 -1.48 -8.16 16.94
CA GLY A 62 -0.86 -9.42 16.57
C GLY A 62 0.58 -9.52 17.10
N ASN A 63 1.53 -9.76 16.19
CA ASN A 63 2.96 -9.74 16.49
C ASN A 63 3.54 -8.32 16.66
N GLY A 64 2.70 -7.28 16.62
CA GLY A 64 3.08 -5.90 16.88
C GLY A 64 3.36 -5.07 15.64
N THR A 65 4.06 -3.94 15.81
CA THR A 65 4.27 -2.98 14.72
C THR A 65 5.45 -3.38 13.84
N VAL A 66 5.26 -3.33 12.52
CA VAL A 66 6.30 -3.69 11.55
C VAL A 66 7.57 -2.85 11.67
N ASP A 67 8.73 -3.49 11.60
CA ASP A 67 10.03 -2.83 11.42
C ASP A 67 10.51 -3.05 9.98
N ALA A 68 10.36 -2.03 9.15
CA ALA A 68 10.75 -2.12 7.74
C ALA A 68 12.25 -2.29 7.54
N LEU A 69 13.07 -1.70 8.42
CA LEU A 69 14.52 -1.79 8.33
C LEU A 69 14.94 -3.22 8.64
N ALA A 70 14.53 -3.75 9.79
CA ALA A 70 14.84 -5.11 10.19
C ALA A 70 14.29 -6.14 9.19
N ALA A 71 13.07 -5.95 8.68
CA ALA A 71 12.45 -6.86 7.72
C ALA A 71 13.20 -6.93 6.38
N VAL A 72 13.85 -5.85 5.93
CA VAL A 72 14.57 -5.81 4.65
C VAL A 72 16.07 -6.11 4.80
N SER A 73 16.66 -5.79 5.94
CA SER A 73 18.12 -5.93 6.17
C SER A 73 18.54 -7.25 6.81
N SER A 74 17.65 -7.92 7.54
CA SER A 74 18.00 -9.20 8.17
C SER A 74 18.39 -10.20 7.08
N ASP A 75 19.42 -11.02 7.28
CA ASP A 75 19.74 -12.14 6.38
C ASP A 75 19.23 -13.48 6.93
N SER A 76 18.80 -13.51 8.19
CA SER A 76 18.17 -14.67 8.79
C SER A 76 16.78 -14.91 8.20
N ILE A 77 16.53 -16.13 7.74
CA ILE A 77 15.17 -16.65 7.56
C ILE A 77 14.80 -17.27 8.92
N PRO A 78 13.83 -16.73 9.66
CA PRO A 78 13.39 -17.39 10.88
C PRO A 78 12.87 -18.78 10.49
N GLN A 79 13.43 -19.82 11.11
CA GLN A 79 12.96 -21.18 10.93
C GLN A 79 11.52 -21.26 11.45
N ALA A 80 10.61 -21.85 10.69
CA ALA A 80 9.24 -22.09 11.16
C ALA A 80 9.29 -22.97 12.42
N GLY A 81 9.04 -22.40 13.61
CA GLY A 81 8.75 -23.18 14.81
C GLY A 81 9.37 -22.80 16.16
N THR A 82 9.99 -21.64 16.37
CA THR A 82 10.52 -21.31 17.72
C THR A 82 10.15 -19.90 18.18
N ALA A 83 8.88 -19.69 18.50
CA ALA A 83 8.48 -18.62 19.41
C ALA A 83 8.77 -19.09 20.85
N THR A 84 9.97 -18.85 21.36
CA THR A 84 10.27 -18.91 22.81
C THR A 84 11.58 -18.16 23.06
N SER A 85 11.49 -16.96 23.63
CA SER A 85 12.50 -16.48 24.59
C SER A 85 11.92 -15.33 25.43
N ASP A 86 11.79 -15.64 26.71
CA ASP A 86 11.54 -14.90 27.95
C ASP A 86 11.91 -13.39 28.00
N PRO A 87 11.21 -12.55 28.81
CA PRO A 87 11.27 -11.10 28.74
C PRO A 87 12.37 -10.51 29.64
N ALA A 88 13.19 -9.61 29.10
CA ALA A 88 14.01 -8.70 29.88
C ALA A 88 13.37 -7.29 29.87
N PRO A 89 13.15 -6.64 31.02
CA PRO A 89 12.54 -5.32 31.06
C PRO A 89 13.58 -4.28 30.65
N VAL A 90 13.37 -3.62 29.50
CA VAL A 90 14.13 -2.43 29.12
C VAL A 90 13.17 -1.26 29.01
N ALA A 91 13.41 -0.24 29.83
CA ALA A 91 12.61 0.97 29.91
C ALA A 91 12.52 1.68 28.55
N VAL A 92 11.30 2.06 28.16
CA VAL A 92 10.94 2.65 26.87
C VAL A 92 11.32 4.14 26.83
N PRO A 93 12.24 4.59 25.96
CA PRO A 93 12.28 5.99 25.58
C PRO A 93 11.17 6.24 24.54
N VAL A 94 10.22 7.11 24.87
CA VAL A 94 9.17 7.57 23.95
C VAL A 94 9.83 8.15 22.68
N PRO A 95 9.63 7.57 21.47
CA PRO A 95 10.20 8.14 20.27
C PRO A 95 9.49 9.45 19.91
N ARG A 96 10.27 10.53 19.81
CA ARG A 96 9.81 11.84 19.33
C ARG A 96 9.35 11.72 17.89
N ARG A 97 8.16 12.29 17.60
CA ARG A 97 7.53 12.33 16.27
C ARG A 97 8.50 12.86 15.21
N SER A 98 8.83 12.03 14.23
CA SER A 98 9.56 12.44 13.02
C SER A 98 8.65 13.33 12.15
N THR A 99 9.05 14.58 11.93
CA THR A 99 8.44 15.48 10.94
C THR A 99 8.50 14.85 9.54
N PRO A 100 7.38 14.75 8.80
CA PRO A 100 7.40 14.22 7.43
C PRO A 100 8.23 15.12 6.52
N GLY A 101 9.30 14.56 5.92
CA GLY A 101 10.03 15.18 4.82
C GLY A 101 9.15 15.38 3.58
N PRO A 102 9.56 16.24 2.63
CA PRO A 102 8.75 16.64 1.49
C PRO A 102 8.35 15.42 0.63
N SER A 103 7.05 15.31 0.36
CA SER A 103 6.44 14.20 -0.37
C SER A 103 6.87 14.15 -1.85
N ASP A 104 7.33 12.96 -2.30
CA ASP A 104 7.75 12.68 -3.67
C ASP A 104 6.62 12.84 -4.70
N ARG A 105 6.69 13.92 -5.49
CA ARG A 105 5.76 14.24 -6.60
C ARG A 105 5.71 13.18 -7.71
N ARG A 106 6.69 12.28 -7.75
CA ARG A 106 6.77 11.18 -8.73
C ARG A 106 5.67 10.14 -8.54
N ALA A 107 5.27 9.86 -7.29
CA ALA A 107 4.23 8.88 -6.99
C ALA A 107 2.81 9.33 -7.42
N LEU A 108 2.58 10.65 -7.49
CA LEU A 108 1.31 11.20 -7.97
C LEU A 108 1.17 11.06 -9.49
N HIS A 109 2.26 11.20 -10.26
CA HIS A 109 2.21 11.09 -11.72
C HIS A 109 1.87 9.68 -12.22
N THR A 110 2.36 8.63 -11.55
CA THR A 110 2.06 7.24 -11.92
C THR A 110 0.59 6.87 -11.76
N ALA A 111 -0.13 7.51 -10.83
CA ALA A 111 -1.55 7.26 -10.61
C ALA A 111 -2.43 7.91 -11.70
N PHE A 112 -2.08 9.11 -12.19
CA PHE A 112 -2.86 9.80 -13.23
C PHE A 112 -2.66 9.21 -14.64
N ALA A 113 -1.50 8.60 -14.91
CA ALA A 113 -1.20 8.00 -16.20
C ALA A 113 -2.18 6.85 -16.57
N GLY A 114 -2.53 6.00 -15.61
CA GLY A 114 -3.46 4.88 -15.84
C GLY A 114 -4.90 5.33 -16.13
N ALA A 115 -5.38 6.37 -15.42
CA ALA A 115 -6.72 6.90 -15.60
C ALA A 115 -6.91 7.54 -16.99
N ALA A 116 -5.90 8.28 -17.48
CA ALA A 116 -5.94 8.88 -18.81
C ALA A 116 -5.99 7.81 -19.92
N ILE A 117 -5.23 6.71 -19.78
CA ILE A 117 -5.23 5.61 -20.74
C ILE A 117 -6.60 4.93 -20.80
N CYS A 118 -7.23 4.66 -19.65
CA CYS A 118 -8.58 4.08 -19.62
C CYS A 118 -9.63 4.97 -20.29
N LEU A 119 -9.59 6.29 -20.05
CA LEU A 119 -10.53 7.23 -20.67
C LEU A 119 -10.35 7.31 -22.19
N LEU A 120 -9.11 7.33 -22.69
CA LEU A 120 -8.83 7.33 -24.13
C LEU A 120 -9.30 6.04 -24.80
N ALA A 121 -9.07 4.89 -24.17
CA ALA A 121 -9.56 3.60 -24.67
C ALA A 121 -11.09 3.57 -24.75
N LEU A 122 -11.78 4.08 -23.73
CA LEU A 122 -13.24 4.12 -23.68
C LEU A 122 -13.84 5.08 -24.72
N MET A 123 -13.20 6.23 -24.96
CA MET A 123 -13.61 7.15 -26.02
C MET A 123 -13.39 6.57 -27.41
N ALA A 124 -12.28 5.86 -27.64
CA ALA A 124 -11.98 5.22 -28.92
C ALA A 124 -12.97 4.08 -29.24
N THR A 125 -13.35 3.26 -28.26
CA THR A 125 -14.36 2.21 -28.45
C THR A 125 -15.74 2.80 -28.75
N LEU A 126 -16.13 3.88 -28.07
CA LEU A 126 -17.41 4.55 -28.33
C LEU A 126 -17.45 5.25 -29.70
N ALA A 127 -16.35 5.88 -30.11
CA ALA A 127 -16.23 6.53 -31.43
C ALA A 127 -16.25 5.52 -32.58
N THR A 128 -15.61 4.36 -32.42
CA THR A 128 -15.63 3.30 -33.43
C THR A 128 -17.00 2.61 -33.50
N ALA A 129 -17.66 2.36 -32.36
CA ALA A 129 -19.02 1.83 -32.32
C ALA A 129 -20.04 2.78 -32.97
N SER A 130 -19.99 4.07 -32.67
CA SER A 130 -20.89 5.08 -33.25
C SER A 130 -20.67 5.31 -34.75
N ARG A 131 -19.45 5.08 -35.26
CA ARG A 131 -19.17 5.10 -36.71
C ARG A 131 -19.75 3.89 -37.45
N ARG A 132 -19.83 2.72 -36.81
CA ARG A 132 -20.47 1.54 -37.42
C ARG A 132 -22.00 1.63 -37.44
N LEU A 133 -22.57 2.45 -36.55
CA LEU A 133 -24.02 2.64 -36.39
C LEU A 133 -24.58 3.88 -37.10
N ARG A 134 -23.88 4.44 -38.10
CA ARG A 134 -24.46 5.43 -39.02
C ARG A 134 -24.81 4.80 -40.37
N PRO A 135 -25.96 4.10 -40.51
CA PRO A 135 -26.60 3.89 -41.80
C PRO A 135 -26.96 5.26 -42.39
N GLY A 136 -26.58 5.50 -43.65
CA GLY A 136 -26.87 6.73 -44.37
C GLY A 136 -28.37 6.98 -44.48
N ARG A 137 -28.83 8.16 -44.03
CA ARG A 137 -30.13 8.71 -44.41
C ARG A 137 -29.97 9.50 -45.71
N ASN A 138 -30.08 8.79 -46.83
CA ASN A 138 -30.46 9.40 -48.10
C ASN A 138 -31.99 9.60 -48.11
N GLY A 139 -32.39 10.83 -48.43
CA GLY A 139 -33.58 11.26 -49.19
C GLY A 139 -34.98 10.72 -48.86
N ILE A 140 -35.90 11.64 -48.56
CA ILE A 140 -37.27 11.63 -49.13
C ILE A 140 -37.70 13.07 -49.46
N ALA A 141 -38.21 13.23 -50.67
CA ALA A 141 -38.95 14.37 -51.20
C ALA A 141 -40.44 14.32 -50.79
N GLY A 142 -41.15 15.43 -50.99
CA GLY A 142 -42.61 15.61 -50.89
C GLY A 142 -42.97 16.55 -49.73
N ASP A 143 -43.66 17.69 -49.89
CA ASP A 143 -44.31 18.37 -51.02
C ASP A 143 -44.14 19.90 -50.80
#